data_AF-A0A819BXX1-F1
#
_entry.id   AF-A0A819BXX1-F1
#
_cell.length_a   1.000
_cell.length_b   1.000
_cell.length_c   1.000
_cell.angle_alpha   90.00
_cell.angle_beta   90.00
_cell.angle_gamma   90.00
#
_symmetry.space_group_name_H-M   'P 1'
#
loop_
_entity.id
_entity.type
_entity.pdbx_description
1 polymer ?
#
loop_
_entity_poly.entity_id
_entity_poly.type
_entity_poly.pdbx_seq_one_letter_code
_entity_poly.pdbx_strand_id
1 'polypeptide(L)'
;MAQQYANKQPQGFKNHVEKVAIVGGGGQVGKFIVDELLKIGKHKITAITREDSTSKMPPGVEVKKVNYDDPSSLVEALKGQEVLIITMAVTAPKEQQTKLIEAAAAANVPWVLPNEYGAWPVLAHGMALTLKIVRLLFLMMATLELTPALGLKLVGQSPIFLA
;
A
#
# COMPACT_ATOMS: atom_id res chain seq x y z
N MET A 1 5.18 -15.97 19.95
CA MET A 1 5.47 -16.40 18.56
C MET A 1 6.52 -15.53 17.86
N ALA A 2 6.50 -14.18 17.94
CA ALA A 2 7.47 -13.33 17.22
C ALA A 2 8.96 -13.58 17.55
N GLN A 3 9.31 -13.88 18.81
CA GLN A 3 10.70 -14.15 19.22
C GLN A 3 11.30 -15.44 18.62
N GLN A 4 10.48 -16.43 18.27
CA GLN A 4 10.97 -17.68 17.68
C GLN A 4 11.43 -17.52 16.21
N TYR A 5 10.93 -16.50 15.50
CA TYR A 5 11.35 -16.17 14.14
C TYR A 5 12.61 -15.30 14.12
N ALA A 6 12.77 -14.39 15.09
CA ALA A 6 13.94 -13.53 15.20
C ALA A 6 15.25 -14.33 15.41
N ASN A 7 15.18 -15.43 16.17
CA ASN A 7 16.36 -16.24 16.52
C ASN A 7 16.87 -17.15 15.37
N LYS A 8 16.16 -17.19 14.23
CA LYS A 8 16.54 -18.01 13.05
C LYS A 8 17.04 -17.17 11.86
N GLN A 9 17.21 -15.86 12.05
CA GLN A 9 17.59 -14.97 10.97
C GLN A 9 19.11 -15.09 10.68
N PRO A 10 19.52 -15.11 9.40
CA PRO A 10 20.93 -15.17 9.03
C PRO A 10 21.68 -13.94 9.55
N GLN A 11 22.98 -14.08 9.83
CA GLN A 11 23.82 -12.92 10.17
C GLN A 11 23.73 -11.86 9.07
N GLY A 12 23.37 -10.63 9.45
CA GLY A 12 23.16 -9.52 8.53
C GLY A 12 21.70 -9.28 8.12
N PHE A 13 20.72 -10.06 8.63
CA PHE A 13 19.30 -9.78 8.40
C PHE A 13 18.91 -8.40 8.97
N LYS A 14 18.45 -7.50 8.09
CA LYS A 14 17.90 -6.21 8.48
C LYS A 14 16.39 -6.33 8.65
N ASN A 15 15.92 -6.18 9.89
CA ASN A 15 14.48 -6.18 10.22
C ASN A 15 13.88 -4.76 10.23
N HIS A 16 14.50 -3.82 9.54
CA HIS A 16 13.98 -2.46 9.43
C HIS A 16 14.37 -1.88 8.07
N VAL A 17 13.54 -0.96 7.60
CA VAL A 17 13.82 -0.13 6.44
C VAL A 17 14.71 1.03 6.86
N GLU A 18 15.71 1.38 6.04
CA GLU A 18 16.63 2.49 6.28
C GLU A 18 16.29 3.69 5.41
N LYS A 19 15.85 3.50 4.16
CA LYS A 19 15.66 4.60 3.20
C LYS A 19 14.19 4.79 2.85
N VAL A 20 13.61 5.89 3.34
CA VAL A 20 12.18 6.19 3.20
C VAL A 20 12.02 7.45 2.37
N ALA A 21 11.34 7.33 1.23
CA ALA A 21 10.84 8.45 0.46
C ALA A 21 9.42 8.80 0.88
N ILE A 22 9.12 10.10 1.04
CA ILE A 22 7.78 10.58 1.35
C ILE A 22 7.37 11.72 0.41
N VAL A 23 6.22 11.57 -0.23
CA VAL A 23 5.55 12.63 -0.99
C VAL A 23 4.49 13.27 -0.10
N GLY A 24 4.46 14.59 -0.05
CA GLY A 24 3.52 15.32 0.81
C GLY A 24 3.96 15.40 2.27
N GLY A 25 5.25 15.25 2.56
CA GLY A 25 5.81 15.32 3.92
C GLY A 25 5.56 16.64 4.67
N GLY A 26 5.27 17.74 3.96
CA GLY A 26 4.87 19.02 4.57
C GLY A 26 3.36 19.18 4.80
N GLY A 27 2.56 18.19 4.38
CA GLY A 27 1.10 18.23 4.48
C GLY A 27 0.58 17.93 5.88
N GLN A 28 -0.75 17.90 6.02
CA GLN A 28 -1.41 17.68 7.31
C GLN A 28 -1.11 16.30 7.91
N VAL A 29 -1.01 15.26 7.08
CA VAL A 29 -0.68 13.89 7.51
C VAL A 29 0.82 13.66 7.48
N GLY A 30 1.47 13.98 6.35
CA GLY A 30 2.88 13.69 6.13
C GLY A 30 3.82 14.26 7.20
N LYS A 31 3.52 15.45 7.74
CA LYS A 31 4.38 16.07 8.78
C LYS A 31 4.51 15.21 10.03
N PHE A 32 3.42 14.59 10.49
CA PHE A 32 3.43 13.73 11.66
C PHE A 32 4.19 12.43 11.40
N ILE A 33 4.07 11.88 10.19
CA ILE A 33 4.84 10.70 9.78
C ILE A 33 6.33 11.03 9.77
N VAL A 34 6.72 12.17 9.18
CA VAL A 34 8.11 12.63 9.16
C VAL A 34 8.65 12.80 10.58
N ASP A 35 7.91 13.49 11.45
CA ASP A 35 8.33 13.75 12.83
C ASP A 35 8.55 12.45 13.62
N GLU A 36 7.65 11.48 13.50
CA GLU A 36 7.82 10.18 14.18
C GLU A 36 8.98 9.36 13.60
N LEU A 37 9.16 9.34 12.28
CA LEU A 37 10.29 8.65 11.65
C LEU A 37 11.64 9.27 12.08
N LEU A 38 11.70 10.60 12.24
CA LEU A 38 12.88 11.30 12.76
C LEU A 38 13.15 10.96 14.23
N LYS A 39 12.11 10.90 15.07
CA LYS A 39 12.26 10.52 16.50
C LYS A 39 12.81 9.10 16.67
N ILE A 40 12.43 8.18 15.78
CA ILE A 40 12.97 6.80 15.79
C ILE A 40 14.47 6.80 15.47
N GLY A 41 14.93 7.70 14.59
CA GLY A 41 16.36 7.91 14.31
C GLY A 41 17.06 6.78 13.55
N LYS A 42 16.30 5.83 12.99
CA LYS A 42 16.82 4.68 12.21
C LYS A 42 16.66 4.86 10.70
N HIS A 43 15.93 5.88 10.27
CA HIS A 43 15.52 6.08 8.89
C HIS A 43 16.17 7.33 8.31
N LYS A 44 16.76 7.22 7.13
CA LYS A 44 17.10 8.34 6.26
C LYS A 44 15.87 8.71 5.45
N ILE A 45 15.32 9.89 5.74
CA ILE A 45 14.07 10.36 5.15
C ILE A 45 14.38 11.29 3.97
N THR A 46 13.75 11.01 2.83
CA THR A 46 13.80 11.87 1.64
C THR A 46 12.39 12.39 1.35
N ALA A 47 12.15 13.69 1.54
CA ALA A 47 10.92 14.34 1.12
C ALA A 47 10.98 14.65 -0.38
N ILE A 48 10.07 14.06 -1.14
CA ILE A 48 9.86 14.36 -2.56
C ILE A 48 8.82 15.49 -2.65
N THR A 49 9.23 16.60 -3.24
CA THR A 49 8.43 17.83 -3.32
C THR A 49 8.34 18.33 -4.76
N ARG A 50 7.26 19.02 -5.09
CA ARG A 50 7.16 19.73 -6.38
C ARG A 50 8.20 20.86 -6.44
N GLU A 51 8.64 21.22 -7.64
CA GLU A 51 9.60 22.32 -7.84
C GLU A 51 9.17 23.64 -7.20
N ASP A 52 7.87 23.95 -7.31
CA ASP A 52 7.20 25.16 -6.81
C ASP A 52 6.79 25.07 -5.33
N SER A 53 7.09 23.96 -4.65
CA SER A 53 6.70 23.77 -3.25
C SER A 53 7.40 24.75 -2.32
N THR A 54 6.62 25.44 -1.49
CA THR A 54 7.09 26.32 -0.40
C THR A 54 7.18 25.59 0.96
N SER A 55 6.79 24.31 1.00
CA SER A 55 6.81 23.48 2.21
C SER A 55 8.21 23.41 2.81
N LYS A 56 8.33 23.76 4.09
CA LYS A 56 9.58 23.63 4.86
C LYS A 56 9.63 22.27 5.53
N MET A 57 10.72 21.53 5.35
CA MET A 57 10.94 20.27 6.05
C MET A 57 11.76 20.50 7.33
N PRO A 58 11.53 19.70 8.39
CA PRO A 58 12.37 19.73 9.58
C PRO A 58 13.82 19.31 9.26
N PRO A 59 14.79 19.70 10.11
CA PRO A 59 16.18 19.26 9.95
C PRO A 59 16.28 17.73 9.99
N GLY A 60 17.22 17.18 9.22
CA GLY A 60 17.40 15.73 9.09
C GLY A 60 16.63 15.08 7.94
N VAL A 61 15.79 15.84 7.23
CA VAL A 61 15.09 15.39 6.02
C VAL A 61 15.80 15.90 4.77
N GLU A 62 16.17 15.00 3.86
CA GLU A 62 16.68 15.36 2.54
C GLU A 62 15.52 15.77 1.64
N VAL A 63 15.61 16.92 0.96
CA VAL A 63 14.57 17.38 0.04
C VAL A 63 14.99 17.12 -1.39
N LYS A 64 14.21 16.33 -2.12
CA LYS A 64 14.35 16.17 -3.58
C LYS A 64 13.18 16.86 -4.26
N LYS A 65 13.49 17.76 -5.19
CA LYS A 65 12.49 18.41 -6.04
C LYS A 65 12.28 17.58 -7.30
N VAL A 66 11.03 17.43 -7.70
CA VAL A 66 10.63 16.65 -8.88
C VAL A 66 9.59 17.39 -9.72
N ASN A 67 9.57 17.05 -11.00
CA ASN A 67 8.56 17.49 -11.94
C ASN A 67 7.65 16.31 -12.29
N TYR A 68 6.36 16.41 -11.98
CA TYR A 68 5.40 15.33 -12.26
C TYR A 68 5.12 15.13 -13.76
N ASP A 69 5.54 16.06 -14.62
CA ASP A 69 5.44 15.95 -16.07
C ASP A 69 6.71 15.35 -16.70
N ASP A 70 7.77 15.17 -15.90
CA ASP A 70 8.97 14.44 -16.28
C ASP A 70 9.09 13.13 -15.47
N PRO A 71 8.69 11.98 -16.05
CA PRO A 71 8.80 10.68 -15.39
C PRO A 71 10.21 10.35 -14.91
N SER A 72 11.25 10.79 -15.63
CA SER A 72 12.64 10.51 -15.25
C SER A 72 13.00 11.16 -13.92
N SER A 73 12.52 12.38 -13.66
CA SER A 73 12.73 13.06 -12.38
C SER A 73 12.15 12.28 -11.19
N LEU A 74 10.98 11.64 -11.36
CA LEU A 74 10.35 10.82 -10.33
C LEU A 74 11.16 9.55 -10.06
N VAL A 75 11.59 8.87 -11.12
CA VAL A 75 12.39 7.64 -11.01
C VAL A 75 13.71 7.95 -10.32
N GLU A 76 14.41 9.02 -10.69
CA GLU A 76 15.68 9.41 -10.08
C GLU A 76 15.55 9.78 -8.60
N ALA A 77 14.44 10.42 -8.22
CA ALA A 77 14.18 10.71 -6.81
C ALA A 77 13.99 9.43 -5.98
N LEU A 78 13.38 8.40 -6.57
CA LEU A 78 13.03 7.13 -5.95
C LEU A 78 14.14 6.06 -6.01
N LYS A 79 15.16 6.23 -6.87
CA LYS A 79 16.27 5.27 -6.98
C LYS A 79 16.95 5.04 -5.63
N GLY A 80 17.06 3.77 -5.27
CA GLY A 80 17.72 3.31 -4.05
C GLY A 80 16.93 3.55 -2.77
N GLN A 81 15.66 3.94 -2.87
CA GLN A 81 14.73 4.00 -1.73
C GLN A 81 14.09 2.63 -1.50
N GLU A 82 13.75 2.32 -0.25
CA GLU A 82 13.16 1.03 0.12
C GLU A 82 11.65 1.14 0.31
N VAL A 83 11.18 2.32 0.71
CA VAL A 83 9.77 2.60 0.94
C VAL A 83 9.40 3.93 0.30
N LEU A 84 8.28 3.97 -0.41
CA LEU A 84 7.59 5.19 -0.82
C LEU A 84 6.30 5.36 -0.01
N ILE A 85 6.15 6.50 0.66
CA ILE A 85 4.92 6.89 1.35
C ILE A 85 4.28 8.06 0.61
N ILE A 86 3.00 7.94 0.26
CA ILE A 86 2.27 8.97 -0.48
C ILE A 86 1.20 9.59 0.44
N THR A 87 1.38 10.85 0.85
CA THR A 87 0.41 11.60 1.68
C THR A 87 -0.05 12.88 0.98
N MET A 88 -0.59 12.74 -0.21
CA MET A 88 -1.02 13.88 -1.04
C MET A 88 -2.39 14.41 -0.61
N ALA A 89 -2.63 15.70 -0.80
CA ALA A 89 -3.95 16.28 -0.57
C ALA A 89 -4.99 15.68 -1.54
N VAL A 90 -6.25 15.59 -1.10
CA VAL A 90 -7.37 15.12 -1.93
C VAL A 90 -7.61 15.96 -3.20
N THR A 91 -7.11 17.20 -3.21
CA THR A 91 -7.18 18.12 -4.35
C THR A 91 -6.05 17.91 -5.35
N ALA A 92 -5.09 17.00 -5.08
CA ALA A 92 -4.06 16.68 -6.05
C ALA A 92 -4.67 15.94 -7.26
N PRO A 93 -4.15 16.17 -8.48
CA PRO A 93 -4.58 15.41 -9.65
C PRO A 93 -4.44 13.91 -9.42
N LYS A 94 -5.48 13.14 -9.78
CA LYS A 94 -5.59 11.71 -9.49
C LYS A 94 -4.47 10.91 -10.18
N GLU A 95 -4.01 11.39 -11.32
CA GLU A 95 -2.98 10.78 -12.15
C GLU A 95 -1.60 10.84 -11.48
N GLN A 96 -1.37 11.77 -10.56
CA GLN A 96 -0.07 11.93 -9.91
C GLN A 96 0.30 10.73 -9.03
N GLN A 97 -0.68 10.11 -8.35
CA GLN A 97 -0.43 8.91 -7.58
C GLN A 97 -0.03 7.74 -8.48
N THR A 98 -0.69 7.57 -9.62
CA THR A 98 -0.33 6.53 -10.60
C THR A 98 1.08 6.73 -11.12
N LYS A 99 1.45 7.96 -11.52
CA LYS A 99 2.82 8.30 -11.96
C LYS A 99 3.88 7.98 -10.91
N LEU A 100 3.59 8.22 -9.62
CA LEU A 100 4.50 7.89 -8.52
C LEU A 100 4.67 6.39 -8.35
N ILE A 101 3.59 5.61 -8.47
CA ILE A 101 3.62 4.15 -8.38
C ILE A 101 4.41 3.55 -9.55
N GLU A 102 4.19 4.05 -10.77
CA GLU A 102 4.95 3.64 -11.96
C GLU A 102 6.44 3.97 -11.82
N ALA A 103 6.76 5.17 -11.33
CA ALA A 103 8.14 5.56 -11.08
C ALA A 103 8.80 4.72 -9.98
N ALA A 104 8.05 4.37 -8.93
CA ALA A 104 8.52 3.49 -7.87
C ALA A 104 8.81 2.07 -8.40
N ALA A 105 7.95 1.55 -9.26
CA ALA A 105 8.17 0.28 -9.94
C ALA A 105 9.43 0.33 -10.83
N ALA A 106 9.59 1.37 -11.65
CA ALA A 106 10.78 1.55 -12.48
C ALA A 106 12.07 1.75 -11.66
N ALA A 107 11.98 2.35 -10.48
CA ALA A 107 13.10 2.52 -9.54
C ALA A 107 13.37 1.28 -8.67
N ASN A 108 12.58 0.20 -8.81
CA ASN A 108 12.63 -1.01 -7.99
C ASN A 108 12.43 -0.76 -6.49
N VAL A 109 11.53 0.16 -6.12
CA VAL A 109 11.16 0.40 -4.72
C VAL A 109 10.28 -0.77 -4.23
N PRO A 110 10.71 -1.55 -3.22
CA PRO A 110 9.99 -2.75 -2.80
C PRO A 110 8.62 -2.49 -2.16
N TRP A 111 8.45 -1.36 -1.47
CA TRP A 111 7.24 -1.06 -0.70
C TRP A 111 6.66 0.29 -1.07
N VAL A 112 5.37 0.32 -1.40
CA VAL A 112 4.62 1.55 -1.65
C VAL A 112 3.41 1.62 -0.72
N LEU A 113 3.32 2.68 0.07
CA LEU A 113 2.17 3.02 0.88
C LEU A 113 1.35 4.07 0.10
N PRO A 114 0.19 3.68 -0.48
CA PRO A 114 -0.63 4.58 -1.28
C PRO A 114 -1.31 5.65 -0.43
N ASN A 115 -1.93 6.63 -1.10
CA ASN A 115 -2.58 7.77 -0.45
C ASN A 115 -3.96 7.43 0.14
N GLU A 116 -3.98 6.66 1.23
CA GLU A 116 -5.20 6.07 1.80
C GLU A 116 -5.46 6.53 3.26
N TYR A 117 -5.05 7.75 3.60
CA TYR A 117 -5.17 8.30 4.97
C TYR A 117 -6.53 8.97 5.24
N GLY A 118 -7.56 8.53 4.52
CA GLY A 118 -8.94 9.03 4.63
C GLY A 118 -9.89 8.00 5.25
N ALA A 119 -11.19 8.33 5.26
CA ALA A 119 -12.20 7.35 5.65
C ALA A 119 -12.30 6.25 4.60
N TRP A 120 -12.24 4.99 5.04
CA TRP A 120 -12.45 3.82 4.20
C TRP A 120 -13.79 3.93 3.45
N PRO A 121 -13.86 3.62 2.13
CA PRO A 121 -15.08 3.78 1.34
C PRO A 121 -16.09 2.66 1.62
N VAL A 122 -16.57 2.54 2.86
CA VAL A 122 -17.67 1.64 3.26
C VAL A 122 -19.03 2.35 3.25
N LEU A 123 -19.14 3.57 2.72
CA LEU A 123 -20.43 4.26 2.58
C LEU A 123 -20.84 4.68 1.16
N ALA A 124 -20.09 4.33 0.11
CA ALA A 124 -20.48 4.68 -1.26
C ALA A 124 -20.85 3.49 -2.17
N HIS A 125 -20.40 2.26 -1.88
CA HIS A 125 -20.64 1.10 -2.76
C HIS A 125 -21.01 -0.21 -2.04
N GLY A 126 -21.20 -0.15 -0.71
CA GLY A 126 -21.20 -1.32 0.18
C GLY A 126 -22.53 -2.02 0.45
N MET A 127 -23.65 -1.68 -0.21
CA MET A 127 -24.94 -2.34 0.06
C MET A 127 -25.45 -3.24 -1.07
N ALA A 128 -25.08 -3.00 -2.33
CA ALA A 128 -25.66 -3.75 -3.45
C ALA A 128 -25.00 -5.13 -3.69
N LEU A 129 -23.69 -5.26 -3.42
CA LEU A 129 -22.94 -6.48 -3.71
C LEU A 129 -22.97 -7.49 -2.56
N THR A 130 -22.91 -7.02 -1.31
CA THR A 130 -23.04 -7.84 -0.09
C THR A 130 -24.41 -8.51 -0.01
N LEU A 131 -25.50 -7.81 -0.34
CA LEU A 131 -26.83 -8.44 -0.40
C LEU A 131 -26.94 -9.51 -1.49
N LYS A 132 -26.28 -9.34 -2.64
CA LYS A 132 -26.24 -10.37 -3.71
C LYS A 132 -25.42 -11.58 -3.31
N ILE A 133 -24.26 -11.39 -2.69
CA ILE A 133 -23.40 -12.48 -2.22
C ILE A 133 -24.06 -13.23 -1.06
N VAL A 134 -24.65 -12.52 -0.08
CA VAL A 134 -25.38 -13.15 1.04
C VAL A 134 -26.61 -13.89 0.53
N ARG A 135 -27.34 -13.34 -0.46
CA ARG A 135 -28.49 -14.03 -1.08
C ARG A 135 -28.07 -15.25 -1.91
N LEU A 136 -26.92 -15.20 -2.57
CA LEU A 136 -26.37 -16.34 -3.32
C LEU A 136 -25.84 -17.42 -2.36
N LEU A 137 -25.20 -17.04 -1.25
CA LEU A 137 -24.79 -17.97 -0.19
C LEU A 137 -26.01 -18.62 0.46
N PHE A 138 -27.05 -17.85 0.76
CA PHE A 138 -28.30 -18.37 1.32
C PHE A 138 -29.04 -19.29 0.34
N LEU A 139 -29.04 -18.95 -0.96
CA LEU A 139 -29.58 -19.85 -1.99
C LEU A 139 -28.77 -21.15 -2.08
N MET A 140 -27.43 -21.08 -2.07
CA MET A 140 -26.57 -22.26 -2.12
C MET A 140 -26.69 -23.16 -0.89
N MET A 141 -26.86 -22.58 0.30
CA MET A 141 -27.11 -23.38 1.51
C MET A 141 -28.50 -24.04 1.45
N ALA A 142 -29.53 -23.33 0.95
CA ALA A 142 -30.86 -23.91 0.76
C ALA A 142 -30.87 -25.06 -0.28
N THR A 143 -30.07 -24.99 -1.35
CA THR A 143 -29.94 -26.12 -2.30
C THR A 143 -29.15 -27.30 -1.75
N LEU A 144 -28.19 -27.05 -0.85
CA LEU A 144 -27.43 -28.12 -0.18
C LEU A 144 -28.29 -28.90 0.83
N GLU A 145 -29.28 -28.26 1.45
CA GLU A 145 -30.22 -28.94 2.37
C GLU A 145 -31.31 -29.74 1.64
N LEU A 146 -31.66 -29.34 0.40
CA LEU A 146 -32.65 -30.06 -0.42
C LEU A 146 -32.07 -31.30 -1.13
N THR A 147 -30.75 -31.43 -1.23
CA THR A 147 -30.10 -32.53 -1.97
C THR A 147 -30.05 -33.88 -1.23
N PRO A 148 -29.84 -33.98 0.11
CA PRO A 148 -29.98 -35.25 0.80
C PRO A 148 -31.43 -35.75 0.87
N ALA A 149 -32.43 -34.88 0.71
CA ALA A 149 -33.85 -35.25 0.74
C ALA A 149 -34.37 -35.85 -0.59
N LEU A 150 -33.65 -35.68 -1.71
CA LEU A 150 -34.07 -36.12 -3.06
C LEU A 150 -33.18 -37.20 -3.69
N GLY A 151 -32.15 -37.69 -2.99
CA GLY A 151 -31.39 -38.88 -3.41
C GLY A 151 -30.61 -38.76 -4.73
N LEU A 152 -30.40 -37.56 -5.28
CA LEU A 152 -29.61 -37.36 -6.50
C LEU A 152 -28.11 -37.27 -6.20
N LYS A 153 -27.33 -38.23 -6.71
CA LYS A 153 -25.86 -38.18 -6.72
C LYS A 153 -25.37 -37.20 -7.79
N LEU A 154 -24.49 -36.26 -7.41
CA LEU A 154 -23.78 -35.39 -8.35
C LEU A 154 -22.77 -36.20 -9.17
N VAL A 155 -22.94 -36.20 -10.49
CA VAL A 155 -21.92 -36.62 -11.46
C VAL A 155 -20.92 -35.47 -11.61
N GLY A 156 -19.63 -35.73 -11.37
CA GLY A 156 -18.54 -34.84 -11.79
C GLY A 156 -17.74 -34.18 -10.68
N GLN A 157 -16.96 -34.96 -9.94
CA GLN A 157 -15.68 -34.49 -9.39
C GLN A 157 -14.58 -35.45 -9.80
N SER A 158 -13.76 -35.03 -10.76
CA SER A 158 -12.52 -35.69 -11.17
C SER A 158 -11.42 -35.37 -10.13
N PRO A 159 -10.64 -36.36 -9.69
CA PRO A 159 -9.59 -36.18 -8.69
C PRO A 159 -8.29 -35.75 -9.37
N ILE A 160 -7.90 -34.48 -9.23
CA ILE A 160 -6.53 -34.05 -9.47
C ILE A 160 -6.16 -33.17 -8.27
N PHE A 161 -5.02 -33.51 -7.63
CA PHE A 161 -4.44 -32.95 -6.41
C PHE A 161 -4.84 -33.60 -5.08
N LEU A 162 -4.36 -34.83 -4.88
CA LEU A 162 -3.86 -35.33 -3.59
C LEU A 162 -2.81 -36.42 -3.89
N ALA A 163 -1.57 -36.00 -4.12
CA ALA A 163 -0.31 -36.73 -3.95
C ALA A 163 0.85 -35.80 -4.30
#